data_AF-A0A7C5UJD5-F1
#
_entry.id   AF-A0A7C5UJD5-F1
#
_cell.length_a   1.000
_cell.length_b   1.000
_cell.length_c   1.000
_cell.angle_alpha   90.00
_cell.angle_beta   90.00
_cell.angle_gamma   90.00
#
_symmetry.space_group_name_H-M   'P 1'
#
loop_
_entity.id
_entity.type
_entity.pdbx_description
1 polymer ?
#
loop_
_entity_poly.entity_id
_entity_poly.type
_entity_poly.pdbx_seq_one_letter_code
_entity_poly.pdbx_strand_id
1 'polypeptide(L)'
;MVNASRRRGWLWIGFLAWLAAQSVGAGALFWGLFPLWLALFWSLQGYPPVWADIVRWYALGAFNAAPILATLLLSPLTIIAALLISRRGNRRHRMVLSAFMYALLTPPLAYALLLTYAQMWQYRALDAMIPTLARAYLMLAPASALVGALLGGLPPPVAELSTRLSASK
;
A
#
# COMPACT_ATOMS: atom_id res chain seq x y z
N MET A 1 32.08 27.17 6.45
CA MET A 1 31.77 25.75 6.81
C MET A 1 30.32 25.52 7.26
N VAL A 2 29.34 26.35 6.85
CA VAL A 2 27.92 26.26 7.29
C VAL A 2 27.09 25.17 6.58
N ASN A 3 27.60 24.49 5.55
CA ASN A 3 26.69 23.92 4.53
C ASN A 3 26.53 22.39 4.48
N ALA A 4 27.24 21.59 5.28
CA ALA A 4 27.09 20.13 5.23
C ALA A 4 25.88 19.62 6.06
N SER A 5 25.71 20.12 7.28
CA SER A 5 24.61 19.74 8.18
C SER A 5 23.26 20.25 7.68
N ARG A 6 23.19 21.52 7.26
CA ARG A 6 21.98 22.14 6.70
C ARG A 6 21.51 21.44 5.42
N ARG A 7 22.44 21.09 4.53
CA ARG A 7 22.15 20.35 3.29
C ARG A 7 21.65 18.93 3.56
N ARG A 8 22.24 18.24 4.56
CA ARG A 8 21.76 16.91 5.01
C ARG A 8 20.35 17.00 5.59
N GLY A 9 20.04 18.06 6.35
CA GLY A 9 18.69 18.31 6.88
C GLY A 9 17.63 18.46 5.78
N TRP A 10 17.91 19.26 4.73
CA TRP A 10 16.99 19.43 3.60
C TRP A 10 16.72 18.14 2.82
N LEU A 11 17.73 17.28 2.65
CA LEU A 11 17.56 15.98 2.01
C LEU A 11 16.63 15.06 2.81
N TRP A 12 16.75 15.05 4.14
CA TRP A 12 15.86 14.29 5.01
C TRP A 12 14.42 14.81 4.96
N ILE A 13 14.22 16.13 5.00
CA ILE A 13 12.89 16.73 4.88
C ILE A 13 12.25 16.34 3.53
N GLY A 14 13.00 16.46 2.43
CA GLY A 14 12.51 16.06 1.10
C GLY A 14 12.18 14.57 1.02
N PHE A 15 13.00 13.71 1.65
CA PHE A 15 12.73 12.28 1.73
C PHE A 15 11.46 11.98 2.53
N LEU A 16 11.27 12.60 3.69
CA LEU A 16 10.08 12.42 4.53
C LEU A 16 8.82 12.91 3.84
N ALA A 17 8.88 14.07 3.17
CA ALA A 17 7.77 14.60 2.39
C ALA A 17 7.41 13.67 1.22
N TRP A 18 8.41 13.14 0.51
CA TRP A 18 8.19 12.14 -0.54
C TRP A 18 7.57 10.86 0.03
N LEU A 19 8.06 10.35 1.16
CA LEU A 19 7.55 9.15 1.80
C LEU A 19 6.08 9.31 2.24
N ALA A 20 5.74 10.46 2.82
CA ALA A 20 4.37 10.81 3.17
C ALA A 20 3.48 10.87 1.93
N ALA A 21 3.93 11.52 0.86
CA ALA A 21 3.21 11.58 -0.41
C ALA A 21 2.98 10.19 -1.02
N GLN A 22 3.98 9.31 -0.99
CA GLN A 22 3.82 7.91 -1.44
C GLN A 22 2.82 7.15 -0.58
N SER A 23 2.80 7.39 0.73
CA SER A 23 1.88 6.74 1.63
C SER A 23 0.44 7.16 1.35
N VAL A 24 0.19 8.47 1.23
CA VAL A 24 -1.11 9.02 0.82
C VAL A 24 -1.52 8.50 -0.56
N GLY A 25 -0.57 8.48 -1.50
CA GLY A 25 -0.77 7.93 -2.83
C GLY A 25 -1.14 6.45 -2.83
N ALA A 26 -0.58 5.64 -1.92
CA ALA A 26 -0.93 4.24 -1.77
C ALA A 26 -2.40 4.04 -1.38
N GLY A 27 -2.87 4.82 -0.41
CA GLY A 27 -4.28 4.79 0.01
C GLY A 27 -5.22 5.20 -1.12
N ALA A 28 -4.88 6.26 -1.86
CA ALA A 28 -5.66 6.71 -3.01
C ALA A 28 -5.67 5.68 -4.16
N LEU A 29 -4.51 5.08 -4.47
CA LEU A 29 -4.40 4.01 -5.46
C LEU A 29 -5.23 2.80 -5.05
N PHE A 30 -5.17 2.40 -3.78
CA PHE A 30 -5.97 1.30 -3.27
C PHE A 30 -7.47 1.59 -3.41
N TRP A 31 -7.93 2.77 -3.00
CA TRP A 31 -9.32 3.20 -3.15
C TRP A 31 -9.79 3.15 -4.62
N GLY A 32 -8.93 3.54 -5.56
CA GLY A 32 -9.21 3.45 -6.99
C GLY A 32 -9.29 2.01 -7.52
N LEU A 33 -8.35 1.16 -7.13
CA LEU A 33 -8.16 -0.19 -7.68
C LEU A 33 -9.08 -1.25 -7.05
N PHE A 34 -9.33 -1.16 -5.75
CA PHE A 34 -10.02 -2.22 -5.03
C PHE A 34 -11.47 -2.46 -5.50
N PRO A 35 -12.31 -1.44 -5.72
CA PRO A 35 -13.65 -1.64 -6.28
C PRO A 35 -13.64 -2.25 -7.68
N LEU A 36 -12.65 -1.91 -8.52
CA LEU A 36 -12.48 -2.50 -9.86
C LEU A 36 -12.13 -3.98 -9.76
N TRP A 37 -11.24 -4.33 -8.83
CA TRP A 37 -10.92 -5.72 -8.54
C TRP A 37 -12.14 -6.49 -8.02
N LEU A 38 -12.93 -5.93 -7.11
CA LEU A 38 -14.17 -6.55 -6.64
C LEU A 38 -15.14 -6.82 -7.80
N ALA A 39 -15.26 -5.87 -8.74
CA ALA A 39 -16.13 -6.04 -9.90
C ALA A 39 -15.70 -7.25 -10.74
N LEU A 40 -14.41 -7.37 -11.02
CA LEU A 40 -13.85 -8.51 -11.74
C LEU A 40 -14.02 -9.81 -10.96
N PHE A 41 -13.66 -9.81 -9.67
CA PHE A 41 -13.74 -10.97 -8.77
C PHE A 41 -15.15 -11.57 -8.73
N TRP A 42 -16.18 -10.73 -8.56
CA TRP A 42 -17.56 -11.20 -8.52
C TRP A 42 -18.09 -11.62 -9.90
N SER A 43 -17.69 -10.92 -10.96
CA SER A 43 -18.04 -11.30 -12.34
C SER A 43 -17.51 -12.68 -12.71
N LEU A 44 -16.26 -13.00 -12.32
CA LEU A 44 -15.66 -14.32 -12.54
C LEU A 44 -16.35 -15.45 -11.79
N GLN A 45 -17.15 -15.14 -10.76
CA GLN A 45 -17.95 -16.10 -10.00
C GLN A 45 -19.41 -16.20 -10.49
N GLY A 46 -19.77 -15.49 -11.57
CA GLY A 46 -21.12 -15.47 -12.11
C GLY A 46 -22.06 -14.45 -11.45
N TYR A 47 -21.52 -13.52 -10.66
CA TYR A 47 -22.27 -12.46 -9.99
C TYR A 47 -21.81 -11.07 -10.47
N PRO A 48 -22.06 -10.69 -11.74
CA PRO A 48 -21.63 -9.39 -12.24
C PRO A 48 -22.26 -8.25 -11.43
N PRO A 49 -21.49 -7.26 -10.98
CA PRO A 49 -22.02 -6.16 -10.17
C PRO A 49 -22.91 -5.23 -10.98
N VAL A 50 -23.88 -4.61 -10.31
CA VAL A 50 -24.65 -3.50 -10.87
C VAL A 50 -24.04 -2.16 -10.49
N TRP A 51 -24.47 -1.08 -11.14
CA TRP A 51 -23.98 0.27 -10.85
C TRP A 51 -24.09 0.67 -9.38
N ALA A 52 -25.17 0.26 -8.70
CA ALA A 52 -25.36 0.52 -7.28
C ALA A 52 -24.27 -0.12 -6.40
N ASP A 53 -23.77 -1.31 -6.77
CA ASP A 53 -22.66 -1.95 -6.06
C ASP A 53 -21.37 -1.16 -6.22
N ILE A 54 -21.07 -0.73 -7.45
CA ILE A 54 -19.86 0.06 -7.73
C ILE A 54 -19.87 1.36 -6.94
N VAL A 55 -20.98 2.10 -6.95
CA VAL A 55 -21.13 3.34 -6.17
C VAL A 55 -20.92 3.06 -4.68
N ARG A 56 -21.52 1.99 -4.15
CA ARG A 56 -21.38 1.58 -2.75
C ARG A 56 -19.94 1.21 -2.40
N TRP A 57 -19.18 0.56 -3.29
CA TRP A 57 -17.79 0.19 -3.04
C TRP A 57 -16.83 1.39 -3.04
N TYR A 58 -17.14 2.45 -3.79
CA TYR A 58 -16.40 3.71 -3.75
C TYR A 58 -16.80 4.63 -2.58
N ALA A 59 -18.02 4.50 -2.06
CA ALA A 59 -18.50 5.28 -0.92
C ALA A 59 -17.68 4.98 0.34
N LEU A 60 -17.05 5.99 0.94
CA LEU A 60 -16.20 5.82 2.11
C LEU A 60 -17.00 5.29 3.32
N GLY A 61 -16.72 4.06 3.73
CA GLY A 61 -17.24 3.40 4.91
C GLY A 61 -16.17 2.53 5.57
N ALA A 62 -16.51 1.81 6.64
CA ALA A 62 -15.54 1.01 7.38
C ALA A 62 -14.84 -0.04 6.49
N PHE A 63 -15.59 -0.67 5.57
CA PHE A 63 -15.12 -1.76 4.71
C PHE A 63 -13.97 -1.37 3.77
N ASN A 64 -13.96 -0.14 3.27
CA ASN A 64 -12.93 0.41 2.40
C ASN A 64 -11.96 1.34 3.14
N ALA A 65 -12.39 2.03 4.20
CA ALA A 65 -11.51 2.85 5.02
C ALA A 65 -10.43 2.00 5.72
N ALA A 66 -10.76 0.83 6.26
CA ALA A 66 -9.79 -0.02 6.94
C ALA A 66 -8.63 -0.47 6.04
N PRO A 67 -8.85 -1.03 4.84
CA PRO A 67 -7.73 -1.37 3.96
C PRO A 67 -7.01 -0.14 3.39
N ILE A 68 -7.68 0.99 3.17
CA ILE A 68 -7.01 2.26 2.82
C ILE A 68 -6.04 2.68 3.94
N LEU A 69 -6.50 2.69 5.19
CA LEU A 69 -5.65 3.00 6.35
C LEU A 69 -4.52 1.98 6.52
N ALA A 70 -4.79 0.69 6.29
CA ALA A 70 -3.74 -0.33 6.32
C ALA A 70 -2.65 -0.04 5.27
N THR A 71 -3.00 0.28 4.03
CA THR A 71 -2.02 0.65 2.99
C THR A 71 -1.26 1.92 3.35
N LEU A 72 -1.94 2.96 3.86
CA LEU A 72 -1.33 4.21 4.32
C LEU A 72 -0.26 3.95 5.39
N LEU A 73 -0.58 3.14 6.40
CA LEU A 73 0.31 2.83 7.52
C LEU A 73 1.47 1.91 7.14
N LEU A 74 1.24 0.96 6.22
CA LEU A 74 2.28 0.03 5.75
C LEU A 74 3.24 0.66 4.75
N SER A 75 2.82 1.72 4.05
CA SER A 75 3.59 2.35 2.98
C SER A 75 5.00 2.78 3.41
N PRO A 76 5.21 3.49 4.53
CA PRO A 76 6.56 3.88 4.94
C PRO A 76 7.47 2.67 5.16
N LEU A 77 6.95 1.65 5.87
CA LEU A 77 7.71 0.46 6.23
C LEU A 77 8.09 -0.37 5.00
N THR A 78 7.13 -0.59 4.10
CA THR A 78 7.33 -1.36 2.87
C THR A 78 8.29 -0.67 1.91
N ILE A 79 8.19 0.66 1.76
CA ILE A 79 9.09 1.45 0.91
C ILE A 79 10.51 1.40 1.47
N ILE A 80 10.69 1.64 2.78
CA ILE A 80 12.01 1.59 3.42
C ILE A 80 12.60 0.18 3.30
N ALA A 81 11.83 -0.87 3.61
CA ALA A 81 12.29 -2.25 3.48
C ALA A 81 12.70 -2.57 2.03
N ALA A 82 11.89 -2.18 1.04
CA ALA A 82 12.21 -2.41 -0.36
C ALA A 82 13.49 -1.70 -0.81
N LEU A 83 13.74 -0.48 -0.32
CA LEU A 83 14.97 0.28 -0.58
C LEU A 83 16.20 -0.36 0.09
N LEU A 84 16.06 -0.86 1.33
CA LEU A 84 17.16 -1.48 2.08
C LEU A 84 17.55 -2.86 1.53
N ILE A 85 16.55 -3.66 1.14
CA ILE A 85 16.73 -5.03 0.65
C ILE A 85 17.21 -5.01 -0.81
N SER A 86 16.69 -4.09 -1.62
CA SER A 86 17.09 -3.95 -3.02
C SER A 86 18.37 -3.12 -3.15
N ARG A 87 19.49 -3.63 -2.62
CA ARG A 87 20.81 -2.98 -2.62
C ARG A 87 21.41 -2.69 -4.00
N ARG A 88 20.79 -3.17 -5.07
CA ARG A 88 21.12 -2.85 -6.47
C ARG A 88 19.83 -2.50 -7.18
N GLY A 89 19.82 -1.41 -7.94
CA GLY A 89 18.66 -0.75 -8.55
C GLY A 89 17.79 -1.56 -9.53
N ASN A 90 17.64 -2.87 -9.36
CA ASN A 90 16.69 -3.68 -10.09
C ASN A 90 15.26 -3.31 -9.68
N ARG A 91 14.65 -2.41 -10.45
CA ARG A 91 13.26 -1.96 -10.32
C ARG A 91 12.31 -3.15 -10.17
N ARG A 92 12.52 -4.24 -10.93
CA ARG A 92 11.66 -5.43 -10.86
C ARG A 92 11.67 -6.08 -9.47
N HIS A 93 12.84 -6.18 -8.82
CA HIS A 93 12.92 -6.73 -7.47
C HIS A 93 12.16 -5.87 -6.46
N ARG A 94 12.27 -4.53 -6.53
CA ARG A 94 11.48 -3.65 -5.66
C ARG A 94 9.98 -3.80 -5.91
N MET A 95 9.55 -3.86 -7.17
CA MET A 95 8.14 -4.08 -7.52
C MET A 95 7.62 -5.39 -6.94
N VAL A 96 8.33 -6.49 -7.13
CA VAL A 96 7.91 -7.82 -6.65
C VAL A 96 7.90 -7.87 -5.12
N LEU A 97 8.95 -7.35 -4.47
CA LEU A 97 9.03 -7.32 -3.01
C LEU A 97 7.92 -6.47 -2.40
N SER A 98 7.72 -5.25 -2.91
CA SER A 98 6.64 -4.38 -2.44
C SER A 98 5.27 -5.00 -2.71
N ALA A 99 5.03 -5.60 -3.88
CA ALA A 99 3.80 -6.32 -4.16
C ALA A 99 3.53 -7.43 -3.14
N PHE A 100 4.55 -8.25 -2.85
CA PHE A 100 4.43 -9.34 -1.89
C PHE A 100 4.15 -8.82 -0.47
N MET A 101 4.88 -7.80 -0.03
CA MET A 101 4.68 -7.21 1.30
C MET A 101 3.27 -6.63 1.45
N TYR A 102 2.75 -5.92 0.45
CA TYR A 102 1.39 -5.39 0.50
C TYR A 102 0.35 -6.51 0.47
N ALA A 103 0.51 -7.51 -0.40
CA ALA A 103 -0.40 -8.65 -0.49
C ALA A 103 -0.50 -9.41 0.83
N LEU A 104 0.64 -9.56 1.54
CA LEU A 104 0.73 -10.30 2.78
C LEU A 104 0.26 -9.50 4.00
N LEU A 105 0.62 -8.22 4.08
CA LEU A 105 0.44 -7.43 5.32
C LEU A 105 -0.86 -6.62 5.33
N THR A 106 -1.37 -6.21 4.16
CA THR A 106 -2.57 -5.36 4.10
C THR A 106 -3.82 -6.09 4.61
N PRO A 107 -4.12 -7.34 4.19
CA PRO A 107 -5.31 -8.05 4.66
C PRO A 107 -5.40 -8.23 6.19
N PRO A 108 -4.36 -8.74 6.89
CA PRO A 108 -4.42 -8.90 8.35
C PRO A 108 -4.48 -7.57 9.08
N LEU A 109 -3.79 -6.52 8.59
CA LEU A 109 -3.85 -5.20 9.22
C LEU A 109 -5.23 -4.55 9.03
N ALA A 110 -5.80 -4.63 7.83
CA ALA A 110 -7.15 -4.14 7.56
C ALA A 110 -8.19 -4.86 8.43
N TYR A 111 -8.06 -6.19 8.58
CA TYR A 111 -8.92 -6.97 9.44
C TYR A 111 -8.79 -6.57 10.93
N ALA A 112 -7.56 -6.36 11.41
CA ALA A 112 -7.34 -5.87 12.78
C ALA A 112 -7.98 -4.49 12.99
N LEU A 113 -7.79 -3.55 12.05
CA LEU A 113 -8.41 -2.22 12.10
C LEU A 113 -9.95 -2.31 12.13
N LEU A 114 -10.55 -3.21 11.35
CA LEU A 114 -12.00 -3.45 11.39
C LEU A 114 -12.46 -3.98 12.75
N LEU A 115 -11.75 -4.95 13.33
CA LEU A 115 -12.08 -5.48 14.64
C LEU A 115 -11.95 -4.42 15.74
N THR A 116 -10.92 -3.57 15.67
CA THR A 116 -10.76 -2.45 16.59
C THR A 116 -11.88 -1.43 16.43
N TYR A 117 -12.20 -1.05 15.19
CA TYR A 117 -13.30 -0.13 14.87
C TYR A 117 -14.64 -0.66 15.40
N ALA A 118 -14.91 -1.95 15.23
CA ALA A 118 -16.12 -2.61 15.70
C ALA A 118 -16.14 -2.90 17.21
N GLN A 119 -15.09 -2.55 17.97
CA GLN A 119 -14.91 -2.93 19.38
C GLN A 119 -14.94 -4.45 19.62
N MET A 120 -14.65 -5.24 18.59
CA MET A 120 -14.68 -6.71 18.63
C MET A 120 -13.31 -7.36 18.88
N TRP A 121 -12.24 -6.57 18.98
CA TRP A 121 -10.88 -7.08 19.21
C TRP A 121 -10.76 -7.97 20.46
N GLN A 122 -11.55 -7.69 21.49
CA GLN A 122 -11.57 -8.45 22.74
C GLN A 122 -12.20 -9.85 22.56
N TYR A 123 -13.07 -10.02 21.56
CA TYR A 123 -13.75 -11.27 21.23
C TYR A 123 -13.08 -12.06 20.10
N ARG A 124 -11.79 -11.78 19.84
CA ARG A 124 -11.05 -12.43 18.75
C ARG A 124 -10.90 -13.94 19.04
N ALA A 125 -11.56 -14.75 18.22
CA ALA A 125 -11.49 -16.20 18.28
C ALA A 125 -10.83 -16.72 16.99
N LEU A 126 -9.69 -17.38 17.12
CA LEU A 126 -8.83 -17.71 15.96
C LEU A 126 -9.54 -18.63 14.96
N ASP A 127 -10.32 -19.57 15.47
CA ASP A 127 -11.20 -20.47 14.73
C ASP A 127 -12.21 -19.74 13.83
N ALA A 128 -12.82 -18.66 14.33
CA ALA A 128 -13.73 -17.82 13.56
C ALA A 128 -12.99 -16.82 12.63
N MET A 129 -11.79 -16.38 13.03
CA MET A 129 -11.01 -15.40 12.28
C MET A 129 -10.33 -15.97 11.03
N ILE A 130 -9.74 -17.17 11.11
CA ILE A 130 -8.99 -17.77 9.99
C ILE A 130 -9.81 -17.85 8.69
N PRO A 131 -11.05 -18.39 8.66
CA PRO A 131 -11.81 -18.46 7.42
C PRO A 131 -12.17 -17.07 6.88
N THR A 132 -12.45 -16.12 7.77
CA THR A 132 -12.73 -14.73 7.40
C THR A 132 -11.50 -14.06 6.80
N LEU A 133 -10.34 -14.26 7.43
CA LEU A 133 -9.07 -13.73 6.96
C LEU A 133 -8.67 -14.37 5.62
N ALA A 134 -8.88 -15.67 5.43
CA ALA A 134 -8.64 -16.35 4.16
C ALA A 134 -9.47 -15.74 3.01
N ARG A 135 -10.75 -15.45 3.26
CA ARG A 135 -11.60 -14.72 2.29
C ARG A 135 -11.11 -13.30 2.06
N ALA A 136 -10.68 -12.61 3.13
CA ALA A 136 -10.10 -11.28 3.02
C ALA A 136 -8.82 -11.28 2.16
N TYR A 137 -8.00 -12.33 2.21
CA TYR A 137 -6.85 -12.48 1.31
C TYR A 137 -7.28 -12.55 -0.16
N LEU A 138 -8.29 -13.35 -0.51
CA LEU A 138 -8.78 -13.44 -1.89
C LEU A 138 -9.28 -12.09 -2.42
N MET A 139 -9.94 -11.30 -1.56
CA MET A 139 -10.50 -10.02 -1.93
C MET A 139 -9.47 -8.88 -1.92
N LEU A 140 -8.63 -8.78 -0.89
CA LEU A 140 -7.75 -7.63 -0.66
C LEU A 140 -6.36 -7.80 -1.27
N ALA A 141 -5.81 -9.02 -1.26
CA ALA A 141 -4.41 -9.23 -1.63
C ALA A 141 -4.10 -8.84 -3.09
N PRO A 142 -4.95 -9.13 -4.10
CA PRO A 142 -4.65 -8.75 -5.48
C PRO A 142 -4.55 -7.23 -5.70
N ALA A 143 -5.52 -6.47 -5.17
CA ALA A 143 -5.50 -5.01 -5.24
C ALA A 143 -4.30 -4.43 -4.47
N SER A 144 -4.02 -4.96 -3.27
CA SER A 144 -2.88 -4.54 -2.45
C SER A 144 -1.55 -4.83 -3.16
N ALA A 145 -1.41 -6.01 -3.77
CA ALA A 145 -0.23 -6.39 -4.53
C ALA A 145 0.05 -5.43 -5.68
N LEU A 146 -1.01 -5.02 -6.40
CA LEU A 146 -0.90 -4.07 -7.50
C LEU A 146 -0.44 -2.69 -7.01
N VAL A 147 -1.01 -2.20 -5.90
CA VAL A 147 -0.55 -0.95 -5.26
C VAL A 147 0.93 -1.05 -4.87
N GLY A 148 1.33 -2.15 -4.22
CA GLY A 148 2.71 -2.40 -3.84
C GLY A 148 3.66 -2.45 -5.05
N ALA A 149 3.25 -3.11 -6.14
CA ALA A 149 4.02 -3.19 -7.37
C ALA A 149 4.24 -1.80 -8.00
N LEU A 150 3.18 -0.99 -8.06
CA LEU A 150 3.23 0.36 -8.63
C LEU A 150 4.18 1.26 -7.83
N LEU A 151 4.07 1.25 -6.50
CA LEU A 151 4.92 2.05 -5.62
C LEU A 151 6.37 1.58 -5.61
N GLY A 152 6.63 0.27 -5.55
CA GLY A 152 7.98 -0.29 -5.64
C GLY A 152 8.68 0.01 -6.98
N GLY A 153 7.89 0.30 -8.01
CA GLY A 153 8.36 0.71 -9.33
C GLY A 153 8.85 2.16 -9.41
N LEU A 154 8.53 3.01 -8.42
CA LEU A 154 8.92 4.41 -8.43
C LEU A 154 10.38 4.59 -7.97
N PRO A 155 11.15 5.49 -8.62
CA PRO A 155 12.49 5.82 -8.16
C PRO A 155 12.42 6.68 -6.88
N PRO A 156 13.32 6.48 -5.91
CA PRO A 156 13.44 7.40 -4.78
C PRO A 156 14.04 8.72 -5.26
N PRO A 157 13.65 9.87 -4.66
CA PRO A 157 14.08 11.21 -5.10
C PRO A 157 15.61 11.39 -4.99
N VAL A 158 16.25 10.67 -4.07
CA VAL A 158 17.71 10.72 -3.87
C VAL A 158 18.47 10.12 -5.06
N ALA A 159 17.91 9.14 -5.77
CA ALA A 159 18.53 8.53 -6.95
C ALA A 159 18.43 9.42 -8.20
N GLU A 160 17.37 10.24 -8.31
CA GLU A 160 17.23 11.24 -9.37
C GLU A 160 18.14 12.46 -9.15
N LEU A 161 18.34 12.87 -7.90
CA LEU A 161 19.23 13.97 -7.57
C LEU A 161 20.70 13.63 -7.86
N SER A 162 21.16 12.41 -7.58
CA SER A 162 22.55 12.01 -7.86
C SER A 162 22.84 11.87 -9.36
N THR A 163 21.89 11.35 -10.13
CA THR A 163 22.00 11.20 -11.60
C THR A 163 21.94 12.54 -12.33
N ARG A 164 21.07 13.46 -11.91
CA ARG A 164 21.03 14.82 -12.49
C ARG A 164 22.29 15.63 -12.20
N LEU A 165 22.92 15.43 -11.04
CA LEU A 165 24.18 16.09 -10.68
C LEU A 165 25.41 15.51 -11.39
N SER A 166 25.38 14.25 -11.85
CA SER A 166 26.47 13.70 -12.67
C SER A 166 26.33 14.07 -14.15
N ALA A 167 25.12 14.35 -14.62
CA ALA A 167 24.85 14.75 -16.00
C ALA A 167 25.08 16.25 -16.29
N SER A 168 25.33 17.06 -15.25
CA SER A 168 25.65 18.50 -15.41
C SER A 168 27.14 18.83 -15.27
N LYS A 169 28.01 17.81 -15.33
CA LYS A 169 29.47 17.92 -15.43
C LYS A 169 29.92 17.47 -16.79
#